data_AF-H9WW63-F1
#
_entry.id   AF-H9WW63-F1
#
_cell.length_a   1.000
_cell.length_b   1.000
_cell.length_c   1.000
_cell.angle_alpha   90.00
_cell.angle_beta   90.00
_cell.angle_gamma   90.00
#
_symmetry.space_group_name_H-M   'P 1'
#
loop_
_entity.id
_entity.type
_entity.pdbx_description
1 polymer ?
#
loop_
_entity_poly.entity_id
_entity_poly.type
_entity_poly.pdbx_seq_one_letter_code
_entity_poly.pdbx_strand_id
1 'polypeptide(L)'
;RKKKRPVLLYRTTIATGGYARTLWYNPHKMETFNHILLEKFREKNLVSMVVDGFDLTYPWHYDNNCSDGVHYGRAPARTKWHGQIGHQYFV
;
A
#
# COMPACT_ATOMS: atom_id res chain seq x y z
N ARG A 1 30.28 20.95 -6.19
CA ARG A 1 29.96 19.51 -6.43
C ARG A 1 28.44 19.35 -6.43
N LYS A 2 27.79 18.99 -7.55
CA LYS A 2 26.32 18.78 -7.59
C LYS A 2 25.98 17.66 -6.60
N LYS A 3 25.12 17.91 -5.61
CA LYS A 3 24.63 16.88 -4.69
C LYS A 3 23.83 15.86 -5.49
N LYS A 4 24.20 14.58 -5.38
CA LYS A 4 23.44 13.47 -5.98
C LYS A 4 22.07 13.44 -5.30
N ARG A 5 20.98 13.31 -6.08
CA ARG A 5 19.65 13.17 -5.51
C ARG A 5 19.56 11.85 -4.72
N PRO A 6 18.88 11.82 -3.57
CA PRO A 6 18.64 10.58 -2.85
C PRO A 6 17.77 9.64 -3.69
N VAL A 7 17.98 8.33 -3.50
CA VAL A 7 17.09 7.31 -4.05
C VAL A 7 15.84 7.27 -3.17
N LEU A 8 14.67 7.52 -3.76
CA LEU A 8 13.40 7.46 -3.05
C LEU A 8 12.72 6.12 -3.34
N LEU A 9 12.62 5.30 -2.30
CA LEU A 9 11.84 4.06 -2.29
C LEU A 9 10.45 4.38 -1.72
N TYR A 10 9.42 4.28 -2.56
CA TYR A 10 8.05 4.44 -2.10
C TYR A 10 7.47 3.07 -1.74
N ARG A 11 7.06 2.91 -0.49
CA ARG A 11 6.46 1.66 0.00
C ARG A 11 4.96 1.85 0.10
N THR A 12 4.19 1.03 -0.61
CA THR A 12 2.74 1.05 -0.54
C THR A 12 2.27 -0.01 0.43
N THR A 13 1.40 0.41 1.33
CA THR A 13 0.81 -0.49 2.32
C THR A 13 -0.48 -1.06 1.81
N ILE A 14 -0.65 -2.35 2.04
CA ILE A 14 -1.87 -3.05 1.75
C ILE A 14 -2.37 -3.68 3.04
N ALA A 15 -3.65 -3.39 3.29
CA ALA A 15 -4.54 -4.10 4.17
C ALA A 15 -4.70 -3.50 5.57
N THR A 16 -5.93 -3.06 5.78
CA THR A 16 -6.55 -3.25 7.07
C THR A 16 -6.49 -4.72 7.47
N GLY A 17 -6.18 -4.92 8.74
CA GLY A 17 -6.14 -6.18 9.44
C GLY A 17 -7.41 -6.48 10.22
N GLY A 18 -7.46 -7.67 10.80
CA GLY A 18 -8.53 -8.13 11.69
C GLY A 18 -9.93 -7.94 11.11
N TYR A 19 -10.83 -7.45 11.96
CA TYR A 19 -12.22 -7.14 11.58
C TYR A 19 -12.32 -5.98 10.58
N ALA A 20 -11.30 -5.14 10.45
CA ALA A 20 -11.33 -3.96 9.58
C ALA A 20 -11.28 -4.31 8.08
N ARG A 21 -11.10 -5.59 7.74
CA ARG A 21 -11.18 -6.13 6.36
C ARG A 21 -12.58 -6.32 5.83
N THR A 22 -13.51 -6.66 6.72
CA THR A 22 -14.90 -6.86 6.33
C THR A 22 -15.64 -5.53 6.21
N LEU A 23 -14.98 -4.42 6.59
CA LEU A 23 -15.49 -3.07 6.46
C LEU A 23 -15.32 -2.59 5.02
N TRP A 24 -16.43 -2.24 4.38
CA TRP A 24 -16.52 -1.94 2.95
C TRP A 24 -15.66 -0.75 2.47
N TYR A 25 -15.26 0.14 3.37
CA TYR A 25 -14.60 1.42 3.03
C TYR A 25 -13.07 1.42 3.12
N ASN A 26 -12.47 0.41 3.75
CA ASN A 26 -11.07 0.50 4.16
C ASN A 26 -10.04 0.09 3.09
N PRO A 27 -10.22 -1.04 2.37
CA PRO A 27 -9.30 -1.47 1.31
C PRO A 27 -9.13 -0.46 0.17
N HIS A 28 -10.27 -0.02 -0.40
CA HIS A 28 -10.31 0.84 -1.58
C HIS A 28 -9.76 2.24 -1.32
N LYS A 29 -9.91 2.72 -0.08
CA LYS A 29 -9.38 4.02 0.34
C LYS A 29 -7.85 4.02 0.28
N MET A 30 -7.20 2.99 0.80
CA MET A 30 -5.74 2.90 0.79
C MET A 30 -5.18 2.70 -0.61
N GLU A 31 -5.83 1.87 -1.44
CA GLU A 31 -5.48 1.73 -2.87
C GLU A 31 -5.55 3.08 -3.60
N THR A 32 -6.65 3.82 -3.40
CA THR A 32 -6.85 5.15 -4.00
C THR A 32 -5.77 6.15 -3.54
N PHE A 33 -5.48 6.21 -2.24
CA PHE A 33 -4.43 7.09 -1.72
C PHE A 33 -3.05 6.73 -2.25
N ASN A 34 -2.71 5.44 -2.28
CA ASN A 34 -1.45 4.96 -2.82
C ASN A 34 -1.31 5.34 -4.30
N HIS A 35 -2.36 5.17 -5.08
CA HIS A 35 -2.41 5.54 -6.49
C HIS A 35 -2.18 7.04 -6.69
N ILE A 36 -3.00 7.89 -6.04
CA ILE A 36 -2.89 9.36 -6.15
C ILE A 36 -1.49 9.83 -5.76
N LEU A 37 -0.94 9.34 -4.64
CA LEU A 37 0.38 9.77 -4.17
C LEU A 37 1.50 9.34 -5.13
N LEU A 38 1.43 8.10 -5.65
CA LEU A 38 2.40 7.59 -6.61
C LEU A 38 2.35 8.38 -7.93
N GLU A 39 1.17 8.73 -8.42
CA GLU A 39 1.03 9.61 -9.59
C GLU A 39 1.73 10.95 -9.36
N LYS A 40 1.53 11.60 -8.21
CA LYS A 40 2.19 12.86 -7.89
C LYS A 40 3.71 12.73 -7.76
N PHE A 41 4.22 11.62 -7.23
CA PHE A 41 5.66 11.37 -7.22
C PHE A 41 6.24 11.14 -8.62
N ARG A 42 5.51 10.46 -9.51
CA ARG A 42 5.90 10.26 -10.91
C ARG A 42 5.91 11.59 -11.67
N GLU A 43 4.86 12.41 -11.53
CA GLU A 43 4.78 13.76 -12.13
C GLU A 43 5.97 14.66 -11.75
N LYS A 44 6.49 14.51 -10.52
CA LYS A 44 7.63 15.28 -10.01
C LYS A 44 8.99 14.61 -10.20
N ASN A 45 9.03 13.42 -10.83
CA ASN A 45 10.23 12.61 -10.99
C ASN A 45 10.99 12.40 -9.66
N LEU A 46 10.23 12.05 -8.60
CA LEU A 46 10.74 11.85 -7.25
C LEU A 46 10.98 10.38 -6.93
N VAL A 47 10.07 9.49 -7.35
CA VAL A 47 10.14 8.06 -7.00
C VAL A 47 11.17 7.34 -7.86
N SER A 48 12.04 6.57 -7.22
CA SER A 48 13.04 5.74 -7.89
C SER A 48 12.59 4.28 -8.02
N MET A 49 11.85 3.79 -7.03
CA MET A 49 11.36 2.41 -6.97
C MET A 49 10.10 2.34 -6.09
N VAL A 50 9.21 1.40 -6.42
CA VAL A 50 8.00 1.09 -5.64
C VAL A 50 8.16 -0.30 -5.02
N VAL A 51 7.86 -0.42 -3.74
CA VAL A 51 7.76 -1.70 -3.02
C VAL A 51 6.32 -1.83 -2.55
N ASP A 52 5.59 -2.76 -3.15
CA ASP A 52 4.19 -3.01 -2.83
C ASP A 52 4.00 -4.18 -1.86
N GLY A 53 2.84 -4.27 -1.23
CA GLY A 53 2.51 -5.32 -0.26
C GLY A 53 3.29 -5.19 1.05
N PHE A 54 3.69 -3.96 1.40
CA PHE A 54 4.40 -3.66 2.64
C PHE A 54 3.41 -3.43 3.81
N ASP A 55 3.84 -3.65 5.05
CA ASP A 55 3.09 -3.25 6.24
C ASP A 55 3.65 -1.94 6.79
N LEU A 56 2.94 -0.81 6.60
CA LEU A 56 3.42 0.49 7.09
C LEU A 56 3.33 0.64 8.61
N THR A 57 2.63 -0.26 9.30
CA THR A 57 2.40 -0.16 10.75
C THR A 57 3.72 -0.04 11.51
N TYR A 58 4.76 -0.73 11.02
CA TYR A 58 6.08 -0.68 11.63
C TYR A 58 7.18 -0.49 10.57
N PRO A 59 8.06 0.52 10.72
CA PRO A 59 9.09 0.81 9.71
C PRO A 59 10.15 -0.28 9.54
N TRP A 60 10.21 -1.26 10.44
CA TRP A 60 11.11 -2.41 10.43
C TRP A 60 10.43 -3.75 10.09
N HIS A 61 9.12 -3.77 9.78
CA HIS A 61 8.45 -4.99 9.34
C HIS A 61 8.49 -5.10 7.83
N TYR A 62 9.01 -6.21 7.34
CA TYR A 62 9.11 -6.52 5.92
C TYR A 62 8.24 -7.72 5.53
N ASP A 63 7.47 -8.23 6.49
CA ASP A 63 6.58 -9.37 6.35
C ASP A 63 5.20 -9.08 6.96
N ASN A 64 4.34 -10.09 6.89
CA ASN A 64 2.93 -10.03 7.23
C ASN A 64 2.61 -10.65 8.60
N ASN A 65 3.62 -10.75 9.49
CA ASN A 65 3.55 -11.56 10.72
C ASN A 65 3.18 -10.76 11.98
N CYS A 66 3.09 -9.44 11.90
CA CYS A 66 2.75 -8.57 13.03
C CYS A 66 1.51 -7.73 12.72
N SER A 67 0.82 -7.28 13.76
CA SER A 67 -0.40 -6.47 13.63
C SER A 67 -0.56 -5.54 14.82
N ASP A 68 -1.03 -4.32 14.57
CA ASP A 68 -1.53 -3.41 15.62
C ASP A 68 -3.04 -3.63 15.93
N GLY A 69 -3.63 -4.69 15.38
CA GLY A 69 -5.04 -5.06 15.50
C GLY A 69 -5.85 -4.77 14.23
N VAL A 70 -5.83 -3.54 13.75
CA VAL A 70 -6.65 -3.10 12.59
C VAL A 70 -5.84 -2.90 11.32
N HIS A 71 -4.52 -3.05 11.39
CA HIS A 71 -3.61 -3.07 10.27
C HIS A 71 -2.75 -4.35 10.34
N TYR A 72 -2.61 -5.01 9.20
CA TYR A 72 -1.57 -6.00 8.95
C TYR A 72 -1.21 -5.93 7.48
N GLY A 73 0.05 -6.17 7.13
CA GLY A 73 0.38 -6.59 5.78
C GLY A 73 -0.31 -7.93 5.54
N ARG A 74 -1.26 -8.03 4.62
CA ARG A 74 -1.65 -9.34 4.06
C ARG A 74 -1.96 -9.17 2.60
N ALA A 75 -1.72 -10.25 1.88
CA ALA A 75 -2.01 -10.32 0.47
C ALA A 75 -3.50 -9.98 0.16
N PRO A 76 -3.76 -9.51 -1.06
CA PRO A 76 -5.08 -9.12 -1.56
C PRO A 76 -6.17 -10.15 -1.27
N ALA A 77 -7.33 -9.71 -0.77
CA ALA A 77 -8.51 -10.57 -0.86
C ALA A 77 -8.92 -10.66 -2.34
N ARG A 78 -8.90 -11.86 -2.93
CA ARG A 78 -9.37 -12.08 -4.31
C ARG A 78 -10.89 -12.20 -4.41
N THR A 79 -11.60 -11.63 -3.45
CA THR A 79 -13.06 -11.65 -3.37
C THR A 79 -13.66 -10.74 -4.43
N LYS A 80 -14.75 -11.19 -5.06
CA LYS A 80 -15.48 -10.37 -6.02
C LYS A 80 -16.35 -9.36 -5.29
N TRP A 81 -16.30 -8.11 -5.73
CA TRP A 81 -17.19 -7.02 -5.32
C TRP A 81 -17.81 -6.42 -6.57
N HIS A 82 -19.14 -6.33 -6.61
CA HIS A 82 -19.92 -5.93 -7.81
C HIS A 82 -19.51 -6.66 -9.12
N GLY A 83 -19.21 -7.96 -9.02
CA GLY A 83 -18.90 -8.78 -10.20
C GLY A 83 -17.46 -8.68 -10.71
N GLN A 84 -16.66 -7.74 -10.22
CA GLN A 84 -15.22 -7.66 -10.48
C GLN A 84 -14.42 -8.07 -9.24
N ILE A 85 -13.12 -8.37 -9.37
CA ILE A 85 -12.26 -8.50 -8.18
C ILE A 85 -12.26 -7.11 -7.52
N GLY A 86 -12.77 -7.04 -6.29
CA GLY A 86 -12.96 -5.76 -5.61
C GLY A 86 -11.64 -5.08 -5.30
N HIS A 87 -10.59 -5.87 -5.08
CA HIS A 87 -9.29 -5.35 -4.68
C HIS A 87 -8.28 -5.46 -5.82
N GLN A 88 -7.80 -4.30 -6.28
CA GLN A 88 -6.70 -4.21 -7.22
C GLN A 88 -5.47 -3.70 -6.49
N TYR A 89 -5.00 -4.52 -5.57
CA TYR A 89 -3.82 -4.26 -4.77
C TYR A 89 -2.55 -4.55 -5.57
N PHE A 90 -2.30 -3.79 -6.63
CA PHE A 90 -1.02 -3.70 -7.36
C PHE A 90 -1.02 -2.34 -8.10
N VAL A 91 -0.16 -1.40 -7.71
CA VAL A 91 0.12 -0.13 -8.45
C VAL A 91 1.29 -0.25 -9.40
#